data_AF-A0A8C0HVA6-F1
#
_entry.id   AF-A0A8C0HVA6-F1
#
_cell.length_a   1.000
_cell.length_b   1.000
_cell.length_c   1.000
_cell.angle_alpha   90.00
_cell.angle_beta   90.00
_cell.angle_gamma   90.00
#
_symmetry.space_group_name_H-M   'P 1'
#
loop_
_entity.id
_entity.type
_entity.pdbx_description
1 polymer ?
#
loop_
_entity_poly.entity_id
_entity_poly.type
_entity_poly.pdbx_seq_one_letter_code
_entity_poly.pdbx_strand_id
1 'polypeptide(L)'
;MAESSGVNVGSGCEEKGPEELSQESARPGTTISRVKLFDTMVDTFLQKLVAAGSYQRFTDCYKCFYQLQPEMTQRIYDKFVTQLQTSIQEEISEIKAEGNLEAVLNALDAIVEESKDCKEPAWRPSGIPEKDLRSAVVPYFLQQRDALQRRVQKQEAENRQLADAVLAGRRQVEELQLQGQARQQAWQALHREQKELVAVLREPE
;
A
#
# COMPACT_ATOMS: atom_id res chain seq x y z
N MET A 1 57.81 20.24 8.32
CA MET A 1 57.69 18.77 8.41
C MET A 1 56.40 18.43 7.65
N ALA A 2 56.34 18.37 6.30
CA ALA A 2 56.79 17.28 5.40
C ALA A 2 56.46 15.89 6.01
N GLU A 3 55.58 15.05 5.45
CA GLU A 3 55.46 14.50 4.08
C GLU A 3 53.99 14.14 3.75
N SER A 4 53.44 14.61 2.63
CA SER A 4 53.09 13.89 1.38
C SER A 4 52.34 12.54 1.49
N SER A 5 51.08 12.53 1.05
CA SER A 5 50.54 11.45 0.20
C SER A 5 49.34 12.02 -0.58
N GLY A 6 49.55 12.22 -1.88
CA GLY A 6 48.49 12.47 -2.85
C GLY A 6 48.23 11.19 -3.65
N VAL A 7 46.97 10.96 -4.02
CA VAL A 7 46.62 10.18 -5.21
C VAL A 7 45.50 10.91 -5.94
N ASN A 8 45.71 11.00 -7.23
CA ASN A 8 45.10 11.85 -8.23
C ASN A 8 43.74 11.33 -8.74
N VAL A 9 42.99 12.29 -9.24
CA VAL A 9 41.71 12.23 -9.95
C VAL A 9 41.79 11.34 -11.20
N GLY A 10 40.81 10.46 -11.34
CA GLY A 10 40.46 9.76 -12.57
C GLY A 10 38.97 9.90 -12.84
N SER A 11 38.62 10.92 -13.61
CA SER A 11 37.29 11.13 -14.19
C SER A 11 37.08 10.12 -15.33
N GLY A 12 36.01 9.35 -15.25
CA GLY A 12 35.55 8.43 -16.29
C GLY A 12 34.04 8.29 -16.18
N CYS A 13 33.34 9.13 -16.95
CA CYS A 13 31.90 9.11 -17.10
C CYS A 13 31.56 8.04 -18.15
N GLU A 14 30.97 6.93 -17.74
CA GLU A 14 30.31 5.99 -18.64
C GLU A 14 28.84 5.89 -18.23
N GLU A 15 27.99 6.58 -19.00
CA GLU A 15 26.55 6.30 -19.05
C GLU A 15 26.36 4.88 -19.56
N LYS A 16 25.76 4.01 -18.73
CA LYS A 16 25.07 2.82 -19.20
C LYS A 16 23.56 3.07 -19.06
N GLY A 17 22.91 3.02 -20.22
CA GLY A 17 21.52 3.38 -20.44
C GLY A 17 20.50 2.51 -19.68
N PRO A 18 19.21 2.83 -19.86
CA PRO A 18 18.14 2.27 -19.06
C PRO A 18 18.02 0.77 -19.31
N GLU A 19 18.04 0.03 -18.21
CA GLU A 19 17.76 -1.39 -18.16
C GLU A 19 16.48 -1.68 -18.95
N GLU A 20 16.65 -2.55 -19.94
CA GLU A 20 15.62 -3.05 -20.82
C GLU A 20 14.40 -3.49 -20.02
N LEU A 21 13.27 -2.88 -20.38
CA LEU A 21 11.93 -3.43 -20.21
C LEU A 21 11.98 -4.92 -20.59
N SER A 22 12.07 -5.77 -19.57
CA SER A 22 11.95 -7.20 -19.74
C SER A 22 10.52 -7.47 -20.21
N GLN A 23 10.38 -7.60 -21.53
CA GLN A 23 9.23 -8.20 -22.18
C GLN A 23 9.17 -9.65 -21.73
N GLU A 24 8.55 -9.86 -20.57
CA GLU A 24 8.15 -11.19 -20.11
C GLU A 24 7.10 -11.72 -21.08
N SER A 25 7.42 -12.87 -21.65
CA SER A 25 6.76 -13.50 -22.78
C SER A 25 5.23 -13.63 -22.61
N ALA A 26 4.48 -13.02 -23.54
CA ALA A 26 3.07 -13.31 -23.74
C ALA A 26 2.93 -14.77 -24.22
N ARG A 27 2.52 -15.68 -23.32
CA ARG A 27 2.05 -17.01 -23.69
C ARG A 27 0.71 -16.88 -24.44
N PRO A 28 0.50 -17.57 -25.57
CA PRO A 28 -0.70 -17.43 -26.38
C PRO A 28 -1.81 -18.31 -25.81
N GLY A 29 -2.48 -17.82 -24.78
CA GLY A 29 -3.89 -18.13 -24.56
C GLY A 29 -4.66 -16.92 -25.05
N THR A 30 -5.11 -16.91 -26.32
CA THR A 30 -5.79 -15.76 -26.92
C THR A 30 -7.19 -15.61 -26.33
N THR A 31 -7.27 -15.23 -25.05
CA THR A 31 -8.50 -14.75 -24.44
C THR A 31 -8.92 -13.50 -25.20
N ILE A 32 -10.08 -13.58 -25.85
CA ILE A 32 -10.65 -12.44 -26.56
C ILE A 32 -10.89 -11.35 -25.52
N SER A 33 -10.24 -10.20 -25.69
CA SER A 33 -10.38 -9.05 -24.79
C SER A 33 -11.85 -8.66 -24.64
N ARG A 34 -12.27 -8.27 -23.45
CA ARG A 34 -13.68 -7.92 -23.18
C ARG A 34 -14.19 -6.76 -24.03
N VAL A 35 -13.32 -5.82 -24.40
CA VAL A 35 -13.65 -4.72 -25.33
C VAL A 35 -14.07 -5.26 -26.70
N LYS A 36 -13.27 -6.16 -27.28
CA LYS A 36 -13.62 -6.81 -28.57
C LYS A 36 -14.90 -7.63 -28.48
N LEU A 37 -15.14 -8.30 -27.35
CA LEU A 37 -16.41 -9.01 -27.12
C LEU A 37 -17.59 -8.03 -27.11
N PHE A 38 -17.44 -6.88 -26.44
CA PHE A 38 -18.44 -5.83 -26.42
C PHE A 38 -18.74 -5.30 -27.85
N ASP A 39 -17.70 -4.93 -28.60
CA ASP A 39 -17.86 -4.44 -29.98
C ASP A 39 -18.57 -5.50 -30.86
N THR A 40 -18.16 -6.77 -30.73
CA THR A 40 -18.80 -7.88 -31.46
C THR A 40 -20.27 -8.05 -31.09
N MET A 41 -20.64 -7.87 -29.81
CA MET A 41 -22.03 -7.94 -29.36
C MET A 41 -22.88 -6.81 -29.95
N VAL A 42 -22.34 -5.59 -30.01
CA VAL A 42 -23.00 -4.43 -30.61
C VAL A 42 -23.23 -4.65 -32.11
N ASP A 43 -22.20 -5.10 -32.83
CA ASP A 43 -22.31 -5.42 -34.26
C ASP A 43 -23.36 -6.50 -34.51
N THR A 44 -23.33 -7.56 -33.70
CA THR A 44 -24.32 -8.65 -33.81
C THR A 44 -25.74 -8.14 -33.53
N PHE A 45 -25.92 -7.29 -32.53
CA PHE A 45 -27.21 -6.66 -32.23
C PHE A 45 -27.74 -5.85 -33.41
N LEU A 46 -26.91 -4.98 -33.99
CA LEU A 46 -27.27 -4.16 -35.15
C LEU A 46 -27.66 -5.03 -36.36
N GLN A 47 -26.90 -6.09 -36.63
CA GLN A 47 -27.23 -7.04 -37.70
C GLN A 47 -28.60 -7.70 -37.47
N LYS A 48 -28.90 -8.13 -36.25
CA LYS A 48 -30.20 -8.74 -35.92
C LYS A 48 -31.35 -7.74 -36.01
N LEU A 49 -31.11 -6.49 -35.61
CA LEU A 49 -32.09 -5.41 -35.71
C LEU A 49 -32.45 -5.14 -37.18
N VAL A 50 -31.45 -5.00 -38.05
CA VAL A 50 -31.67 -4.78 -39.50
C VAL A 50 -32.34 -5.99 -40.15
N ALA A 51 -31.94 -7.21 -39.78
CA ALA A 51 -32.59 -8.43 -40.28
C ALA A 51 -34.07 -8.51 -39.88
N ALA A 52 -34.41 -8.09 -38.66
CA ALA A 52 -35.79 -8.07 -38.19
C ALA A 52 -36.65 -7.03 -38.92
N GLY A 53 -36.06 -5.89 -39.27
CA GLY A 53 -36.65 -4.82 -40.08
C GLY A 53 -36.25 -4.89 -41.55
N SER A 54 -36.25 -6.08 -42.15
CA SER A 54 -35.82 -6.25 -43.54
C SER A 54 -36.64 -5.41 -44.54
N TYR A 55 -36.04 -5.06 -45.68
CA TYR A 55 -36.71 -4.27 -46.72
C TYR A 55 -38.04 -4.88 -47.15
N GLN A 56 -38.12 -6.21 -47.25
CA GLN A 56 -39.35 -6.92 -47.56
C GLN A 56 -40.46 -6.58 -46.55
N ARG A 57 -40.17 -6.69 -45.25
CA ARG A 57 -41.15 -6.37 -44.20
C ARG A 57 -41.53 -4.89 -44.22
N PHE A 58 -40.58 -4.00 -44.51
CA PHE A 58 -40.85 -2.58 -44.68
C PHE A 58 -41.83 -2.32 -45.83
N THR A 59 -41.57 -2.88 -47.01
CA THR A 59 -42.47 -2.74 -48.17
C THR A 59 -43.82 -3.41 -47.96
N ASP A 60 -43.89 -4.51 -47.20
CA ASP A 60 -45.13 -5.18 -46.85
C ASP A 60 -46.04 -4.31 -45.97
N CYS A 61 -45.47 -3.44 -45.14
CA CYS A 61 -46.22 -2.46 -44.35
C CYS A 61 -46.63 -1.21 -45.17
N TYR A 62 -45.87 -0.87 -46.20
CA TYR A 62 -46.07 0.34 -47.03
C TYR A 62 -46.42 0.03 -48.49
N LYS A 63 -47.26 -0.99 -48.73
CA LYS A 63 -47.56 -1.51 -50.09
C LYS A 63 -48.03 -0.45 -51.08
N CYS A 64 -48.96 0.42 -50.67
CA CYS A 64 -49.51 1.44 -51.56
C CYS A 64 -48.44 2.41 -52.07
N PHE A 65 -47.52 2.82 -51.20
CA PHE A 65 -46.42 3.73 -51.57
C PHE A 65 -45.37 3.02 -52.42
N TYR A 66 -45.00 1.79 -52.04
CA TYR A 66 -44.06 0.96 -52.81
C TYR A 66 -44.52 0.71 -54.25
N GLN A 67 -45.82 0.45 -54.47
CA GLN A 67 -46.38 0.24 -55.81
C GLN A 67 -46.32 1.50 -56.68
N LEU A 68 -46.42 2.69 -56.08
CA LEU A 68 -46.38 3.96 -56.80
C LEU A 68 -44.93 4.40 -57.08
N GLN A 69 -44.03 4.27 -56.10
CA GLN A 69 -42.64 4.72 -56.18
C GLN A 69 -41.67 3.74 -55.49
N PRO A 70 -41.29 2.64 -56.17
CA PRO A 70 -40.41 1.62 -55.58
C PRO A 70 -38.99 2.15 -55.32
N GLU A 71 -38.45 2.94 -56.25
CA GLU A 71 -37.11 3.52 -56.14
C GLU A 71 -36.99 4.48 -54.94
N MET A 72 -38.01 5.31 -54.73
CA MET A 72 -38.05 6.24 -53.60
C MET A 72 -38.20 5.48 -52.27
N THR A 73 -39.03 4.42 -52.26
CA THR A 73 -39.22 3.56 -51.09
C THR A 73 -37.90 2.90 -50.66
N GLN A 74 -37.12 2.40 -51.63
CA GLN A 74 -35.80 1.83 -51.37
C GLN A 74 -34.84 2.89 -50.81
N ARG A 75 -34.76 4.08 -51.41
CA ARG A 75 -33.90 5.17 -50.91
C ARG A 75 -34.25 5.60 -49.49
N ILE A 76 -35.54 5.65 -49.15
CA ILE A 76 -36.00 5.97 -47.79
C ILE A 76 -35.57 4.88 -46.81
N TYR A 77 -35.75 3.61 -47.18
CA TYR A 77 -35.34 2.48 -46.34
C TYR A 77 -33.83 2.47 -46.10
N ASP A 78 -33.03 2.61 -47.16
CA ASP A 78 -31.57 2.63 -47.07
C ASP A 78 -31.10 3.78 -46.17
N LYS A 79 -31.68 4.97 -46.34
CA LYS A 79 -31.38 6.13 -45.49
C LYS A 79 -31.78 5.88 -44.03
N PHE A 80 -32.95 5.29 -43.80
CA PHE A 80 -33.41 4.96 -42.46
C PHE A 80 -32.48 3.97 -41.76
N VAL A 81 -32.11 2.87 -42.42
CA VAL A 81 -31.24 1.84 -41.85
C VAL A 81 -29.84 2.39 -41.57
N THR A 82 -29.25 3.08 -42.54
CA THR A 82 -27.92 3.67 -42.37
C THR A 82 -27.89 4.70 -41.25
N GLN A 83 -28.86 5.63 -41.22
CA GLN A 83 -28.92 6.63 -40.15
C GLN A 83 -29.16 6.00 -38.78
N LEU A 84 -30.00 4.97 -38.69
CA LEU A 84 -30.24 4.25 -37.44
C LEU A 84 -28.98 3.53 -36.94
N GLN A 85 -28.29 2.80 -37.82
CA GLN A 85 -27.06 2.10 -37.47
C GLN A 85 -25.96 3.08 -37.03
N THR A 86 -25.72 4.12 -37.82
CA THR A 86 -24.72 5.14 -37.50
C THR A 86 -25.03 5.85 -36.20
N SER A 87 -26.28 6.29 -35.99
CA SER A 87 -26.68 6.96 -34.75
C SER A 87 -26.51 6.08 -33.52
N ILE A 88 -26.85 4.78 -33.60
CA ILE A 88 -26.63 3.85 -32.48
C ILE A 88 -25.13 3.62 -32.23
N GLN A 89 -24.33 3.47 -33.29
CA GLN A 89 -22.88 3.28 -33.17
C GLN A 89 -22.19 4.50 -32.56
N GLU A 90 -22.59 5.70 -32.97
CA GLU A 90 -22.11 6.96 -32.42
C GLU A 90 -22.47 7.08 -30.94
N GLU A 91 -23.73 6.87 -30.57
CA GLU A 91 -24.19 6.90 -29.18
C GLU A 91 -23.41 5.90 -28.29
N ILE A 92 -23.23 4.66 -28.76
CA ILE A 92 -22.45 3.66 -28.02
C ILE A 92 -20.99 4.08 -27.91
N SER A 93 -20.41 4.67 -28.95
CA SER A 93 -19.03 5.16 -28.92
C SER A 93 -18.86 6.32 -27.95
N GLU A 94 -19.86 7.22 -27.87
CA GLU A 94 -19.90 8.30 -26.89
C GLU A 94 -19.98 7.75 -25.47
N ILE A 95 -20.88 6.80 -25.19
CA ILE A 95 -20.98 6.14 -23.88
C ILE A 95 -19.68 5.41 -23.52
N LYS A 96 -19.05 4.74 -24.49
CA LYS A 96 -17.73 4.08 -24.30
C LYS A 96 -16.67 5.08 -23.88
N ALA A 97 -16.63 6.25 -24.53
CA ALA A 97 -15.66 7.30 -24.26
C ALA A 97 -15.92 7.98 -22.90
N GLU A 98 -17.17 8.36 -22.62
CA GLU A 98 -17.58 9.00 -21.36
C GLU A 98 -17.29 8.09 -20.16
N GLY A 99 -17.65 6.81 -20.27
CA GLY A 99 -17.42 5.82 -19.23
C GLY A 99 -15.98 5.30 -19.15
N ASN A 100 -15.08 5.76 -20.03
CA ASN A 100 -13.73 5.24 -20.19
C ASN A 100 -13.69 3.69 -20.22
N LEU A 101 -14.66 3.10 -20.94
CA LEU A 101 -15.00 1.69 -20.79
C LEU A 101 -13.86 0.78 -21.25
N GLU A 102 -13.10 1.22 -22.26
CA GLU A 102 -11.94 0.46 -22.75
C GLU A 102 -10.87 0.30 -21.68
N ALA A 103 -10.52 1.37 -20.96
CA ALA A 103 -9.54 1.29 -19.88
C ALA A 103 -10.05 0.40 -18.73
N VAL A 104 -11.31 0.54 -18.34
CA VAL A 104 -11.91 -0.26 -17.25
C VAL A 104 -11.98 -1.75 -17.62
N LEU A 105 -12.39 -2.08 -18.84
CA LEU A 105 -12.45 -3.47 -19.31
C LEU A 105 -11.06 -4.08 -19.47
N ASN A 106 -10.08 -3.31 -19.95
CA ASN A 106 -8.68 -3.77 -20.03
C ASN A 106 -8.07 -3.98 -18.64
N ALA A 107 -8.36 -3.09 -17.68
CA ALA A 107 -7.94 -3.26 -16.28
C ALA A 107 -8.61 -4.49 -15.64
N LEU A 108 -9.89 -4.74 -15.94
CA LEU A 108 -10.58 -5.95 -15.50
C LEU A 108 -9.97 -7.22 -16.13
N ASP A 109 -9.62 -7.19 -17.42
CA ASP A 109 -8.87 -8.27 -18.07
C ASP A 109 -7.56 -8.53 -17.29
N ALA A 110 -6.78 -7.49 -16.97
CA ALA A 110 -5.56 -7.64 -16.19
C ALA A 110 -5.78 -8.25 -14.78
N ILE A 111 -6.79 -7.81 -14.04
CA ILE A 111 -7.12 -8.36 -12.70
C ILE A 111 -7.52 -9.84 -12.78
N VAL A 112 -8.29 -10.20 -13.81
CA VAL A 112 -8.69 -11.60 -14.02
C VAL A 112 -7.50 -12.46 -14.39
N GLU A 113 -6.58 -11.94 -15.20
CA GLU A 113 -5.32 -12.59 -15.55
C GLU A 113 -4.43 -12.82 -14.32
N GLU A 114 -4.26 -11.80 -13.46
CA GLU A 114 -3.48 -11.90 -12.22
C GLU A 114 -4.04 -12.93 -11.22
N SER A 115 -5.37 -13.06 -11.18
CA SER A 115 -6.08 -13.96 -10.25
C SER A 115 -6.35 -15.36 -10.80
N LYS A 116 -5.83 -15.72 -11.98
CA LYS A 116 -6.10 -17.00 -12.67
C LYS A 116 -5.85 -18.25 -11.84
N ASP A 117 -4.86 -18.22 -10.97
CA ASP A 117 -4.46 -19.37 -10.16
C ASP A 117 -5.29 -19.52 -8.89
N CYS A 118 -6.02 -18.47 -8.48
CA CYS A 118 -6.90 -18.48 -7.33
C CYS A 118 -8.22 -19.16 -7.66
N LYS A 119 -8.34 -20.46 -7.35
CA LYS A 119 -9.57 -21.24 -7.58
C LYS A 119 -10.62 -21.12 -6.47
N GLU A 120 -10.24 -20.55 -5.33
CA GLU A 120 -11.16 -20.37 -4.21
C GLU A 120 -12.11 -19.20 -4.45
N PRO A 121 -13.35 -19.27 -3.92
CA PRO A 121 -14.26 -18.13 -3.98
C PRO A 121 -13.63 -16.90 -3.32
N ALA A 122 -13.41 -15.86 -4.12
CA ALA A 122 -12.91 -14.59 -3.62
C ALA A 122 -13.89 -13.99 -2.58
N TRP A 123 -13.35 -13.31 -1.58
CA TRP A 123 -14.13 -12.61 -0.56
C TRP A 123 -15.13 -11.63 -1.20
N ARG A 124 -16.30 -11.51 -0.59
CA ARG A 124 -17.35 -10.55 -0.98
C ARG A 124 -17.78 -9.75 0.25
N PRO A 125 -18.11 -8.46 0.11
CA PRO A 125 -18.63 -7.66 1.21
C PRO A 125 -19.79 -8.37 1.89
N SER A 126 -19.71 -8.49 3.21
CA SER A 126 -20.74 -9.18 3.99
C SER A 126 -22.01 -8.35 4.16
N GLY A 127 -21.94 -7.06 3.84
CA GLY A 127 -23.00 -6.08 4.10
C GLY A 127 -22.96 -5.53 5.53
N ILE A 128 -21.96 -5.93 6.33
CA ILE A 128 -21.75 -5.45 7.70
C ILE A 128 -20.46 -4.61 7.70
N PRO A 129 -20.57 -3.27 7.70
CA PRO A 129 -19.42 -2.37 7.54
C PRO A 129 -18.31 -2.62 8.56
N GLU A 130 -18.65 -2.90 9.81
CA GLU A 130 -17.67 -3.14 10.88
C GLU A 130 -16.84 -4.40 10.63
N LYS A 131 -17.44 -5.43 10.03
CA LYS A 131 -16.74 -6.68 9.70
C LYS A 131 -15.85 -6.48 8.49
N ASP A 132 -16.36 -5.80 7.47
CA ASP A 132 -15.66 -5.58 6.20
C ASP A 132 -14.47 -4.63 6.40
N LEU A 133 -14.63 -3.60 7.24
CA LEU A 133 -13.58 -2.64 7.58
C LEU A 133 -12.42 -3.31 8.34
N ARG A 134 -12.70 -4.25 9.25
CA ARG A 134 -11.65 -4.91 10.06
C ARG A 134 -10.52 -5.48 9.22
N SER A 135 -10.83 -6.13 8.09
CA SER A 135 -9.80 -6.69 7.19
C SER A 135 -8.81 -5.63 6.71
N ALA A 136 -9.31 -4.43 6.39
CA ALA A 136 -8.50 -3.31 5.94
C ALA A 136 -7.68 -2.64 7.07
N VAL A 137 -8.23 -2.54 8.29
CA VAL A 137 -7.55 -1.80 9.38
C VAL A 137 -6.57 -2.66 10.19
N VAL A 138 -6.78 -3.98 10.24
CA VAL A 138 -5.97 -4.91 11.05
C VAL A 138 -4.46 -4.78 10.78
N PRO A 139 -3.95 -4.70 9.53
CA PRO A 139 -2.52 -4.55 9.28
C PRO A 139 -1.91 -3.32 9.96
N TYR A 140 -2.62 -2.18 9.94
CA TYR A 140 -2.17 -0.94 10.56
C TYR A 140 -2.14 -1.04 12.09
N PHE A 141 -3.17 -1.65 12.69
CA PHE A 141 -3.19 -1.86 14.15
C PHE A 141 -2.13 -2.85 14.62
N LEU A 142 -1.81 -3.87 13.82
CA LEU A 142 -0.70 -4.77 14.11
C LEU A 142 0.63 -4.02 14.08
N GLN A 143 0.87 -3.19 13.05
CA GLN A 143 2.08 -2.37 12.97
C GLN A 143 2.21 -1.41 14.16
N GLN A 144 1.11 -0.76 14.58
CA GLN A 144 1.09 0.12 15.73
C GLN A 144 1.38 -0.63 17.04
N ARG A 145 0.74 -1.77 17.24
CA ARG A 145 0.98 -2.65 18.40
C ARG A 145 2.46 -3.03 18.49
N ASP A 146 3.03 -3.49 17.39
CA ASP A 146 4.42 -3.97 17.36
C ASP A 146 5.41 -2.81 17.61
N ALA A 147 5.10 -1.61 17.14
CA ALA A 147 5.89 -0.40 17.44
C ALA A 147 5.83 -0.01 18.92
N LEU A 148 4.63 -0.04 19.53
CA LEU A 148 4.45 0.25 20.95
C LEU A 148 5.15 -0.80 21.81
N GLN A 149 5.03 -2.07 21.46
CA GLN A 149 5.67 -3.16 22.19
C GLN A 149 7.20 -3.01 22.21
N ARG A 150 7.81 -2.66 21.07
CA ARG A 150 9.25 -2.36 21.00
C ARG A 150 9.65 -1.19 21.91
N ARG A 151 8.84 -0.13 21.96
CA ARG A 151 9.09 1.03 22.83
C ARG A 151 9.01 0.66 24.31
N VAL A 152 7.99 -0.11 24.69
CA VAL A 152 7.82 -0.59 26.07
C VAL A 152 9.00 -1.46 26.48
N GLN A 153 9.38 -2.43 25.66
CA GLN A 153 10.53 -3.31 25.94
C GLN A 153 11.84 -2.53 26.11
N LYS A 154 12.07 -1.52 25.26
CA LYS A 154 13.23 -0.63 25.39
C LYS A 154 13.21 0.10 26.75
N GLN A 155 12.08 0.70 27.11
CA GLN A 155 11.96 1.43 28.37
C GLN A 155 12.11 0.52 29.59
N GLU A 156 11.57 -0.70 29.54
CA GLU A 156 11.73 -1.68 30.60
C GLU A 156 13.19 -2.10 30.79
N ALA A 157 13.93 -2.28 29.69
CA ALA A 157 15.35 -2.62 29.74
C ALA A 157 16.17 -1.47 30.36
N GLU A 158 15.94 -0.23 29.94
CA GLU A 158 16.59 0.95 30.51
C GLU A 158 16.25 1.12 31.99
N ASN A 159 14.98 0.94 32.36
CA ASN A 159 14.55 1.04 33.76
C ASN A 159 15.20 -0.03 34.64
N ARG A 160 15.39 -1.25 34.15
CA ARG A 160 16.11 -2.31 34.88
C ARG A 160 17.57 -1.90 35.12
N GLN A 161 18.26 -1.43 34.08
CA GLN A 161 19.65 -0.95 34.21
C GLN A 161 19.77 0.21 35.22
N LEU A 162 18.83 1.16 35.17
CA LEU A 162 18.81 2.27 36.12
C LEU A 162 18.52 1.80 37.55
N ALA A 163 17.60 0.85 37.74
CA ALA A 163 17.30 0.28 39.05
C ALA A 163 18.54 -0.42 39.64
N ASP A 164 19.26 -1.20 38.83
CA ASP A 164 20.49 -1.86 39.25
C ASP A 164 21.58 -0.84 39.64
N ALA A 165 21.73 0.23 38.86
CA ALA A 165 22.66 1.32 39.16
C ALA A 165 22.30 2.05 40.46
N VAL A 166 21.01 2.29 40.70
CA VAL A 166 20.53 2.90 41.96
C VAL A 166 20.81 1.98 43.15
N LEU A 167 20.57 0.67 43.03
CA LEU A 167 20.88 -0.28 44.09
C LEU A 167 22.38 -0.34 44.39
N ALA A 168 23.24 -0.36 43.35
CA ALA A 168 24.68 -0.30 43.52
C ALA A 168 25.12 1.01 44.22
N GLY A 169 24.56 2.15 43.80
CA GLY A 169 24.83 3.45 44.42
C GLY A 169 24.39 3.50 45.89
N ARG A 170 23.23 2.91 46.24
CA ARG A 170 22.76 2.83 47.64
C ARG A 170 23.73 2.03 48.51
N ARG A 171 24.22 0.88 48.03
CA ARG A 171 25.22 0.07 48.75
C ARG A 171 26.51 0.84 48.99
N GLN A 172 27.00 1.56 47.98
CA GLN A 172 28.21 2.38 48.12
C GLN A 172 28.03 3.49 49.17
N VAL A 173 26.86 4.14 49.22
CA VAL A 173 26.55 5.14 50.25
C VAL A 173 26.53 4.51 51.64
N GLU A 174 25.91 3.34 51.80
CA GLU A 174 25.90 2.60 53.08
C GLU A 174 27.32 2.27 53.55
N GLU A 175 28.18 1.76 52.66
CA GLU A 175 29.59 1.48 52.97
C GLU A 175 30.36 2.74 53.40
N LEU A 176 30.18 3.85 52.67
CA LEU A 176 30.82 5.12 53.00
C LEU A 176 30.31 5.67 54.35
N GLN A 177 29.03 5.49 54.68
CA GLN A 177 28.49 5.87 55.99
C GLN A 177 29.13 5.06 57.12
N LEU A 178 29.27 3.74 56.95
CA LEU A 178 29.94 2.88 57.93
C LEU A 178 31.41 3.28 58.13
N GLN A 179 32.13 3.55 57.05
CA GLN A 179 33.52 4.03 57.13
C GLN A 179 33.61 5.40 57.83
N GLY A 180 32.69 6.31 57.53
CA GLY A 180 32.59 7.61 58.19
C GLY A 180 32.34 7.48 59.69
N GLN A 181 31.40 6.62 60.10
CA GLN A 181 31.12 6.33 61.51
C GLN A 181 32.31 5.70 62.22
N ALA A 182 32.98 4.72 61.61
CA ALA A 182 34.17 4.07 62.18
C ALA A 182 35.30 5.07 62.41
N ARG A 183 35.56 5.95 61.43
CA ARG A 183 36.55 7.04 61.58
C ARG A 183 36.16 8.00 62.70
N GLN A 184 34.89 8.41 62.77
CA GLN A 184 34.41 9.28 63.84
C GLN A 184 34.62 8.66 65.22
N GLN A 185 34.30 7.38 65.39
CA GLN A 185 34.51 6.65 66.63
C GLN A 185 36.00 6.55 66.99
N ALA A 186 36.86 6.26 66.02
CA ALA A 186 38.31 6.23 66.23
C ALA A 186 38.86 7.59 66.71
N TRP A 187 38.41 8.70 66.09
CA TRP A 187 38.76 10.05 66.54
C TRP A 187 38.26 10.35 67.97
N GLN A 188 37.05 9.91 68.30
CA GLN A 188 36.51 10.09 69.66
C GLN A 188 37.31 9.30 70.70
N ALA A 189 37.77 8.09 70.37
CA ALA A 189 38.62 7.28 71.24
C ALA A 189 39.97 7.95 71.50
N LEU A 190 40.67 8.36 70.43
CA LEU A 190 41.93 9.11 70.54
C LEU A 190 41.79 10.38 71.38
N HIS A 191 40.68 11.12 71.21
CA HIS A 191 40.39 12.31 72.02
C HIS A 191 40.17 12.00 73.50
N ARG A 192 39.57 10.86 73.84
CA ARG A 192 39.43 10.41 75.23
C ARG A 192 40.79 10.04 75.82
N GLU A 193 41.58 9.25 75.11
CA GLU A 193 42.96 8.90 75.52
C GLU A 193 43.81 10.15 75.74
N GLN A 194 43.72 11.15 74.86
CA GLN A 194 44.40 12.42 75.03
C GLN A 194 43.95 13.15 76.30
N LYS A 195 42.65 13.19 76.59
CA LYS A 195 42.13 13.80 77.83
C LYS A 195 42.63 13.07 79.08
N GLU A 196 42.64 11.75 79.06
CA GLU A 196 43.16 10.92 80.16
C GLU A 196 44.66 11.17 80.37
N LEU A 197 45.44 11.24 79.29
CA LEU A 197 46.87 11.51 79.35
C LEU A 197 47.16 12.92 79.90
N VAL A 198 46.38 13.93 79.50
CA VAL A 198 46.46 15.29 80.06
C VAL A 198 46.07 15.32 81.55
N ALA A 199 45.10 14.50 81.98
CA ALA A 199 44.73 14.39 83.39
C ALA A 199 45.83 13.71 84.24
N VAL A 200 46.55 12.73 83.69
CA VAL A 200 47.71 12.10 84.35
C VAL A 200 48.91 13.04 84.43
N LEU A 201 49.16 13.85 83.40
CA LEU A 201 50.25 14.83 83.37
C LEU A 201 49.97 16.08 84.22
N ARG A 202 48.73 16.28 84.67
CA ARG A 202 48.34 17.35 85.59
C ARG A 202 48.28 16.76 87.01
N GLU A 203 49.42 16.68 87.69
CA GLU A 203 49.44 16.28 89.11
C GLU A 203 48.57 17.21 89.97
N PRO A 204 47.92 16.69 91.03
CA PRO A 204 47.21 17.52 91.99
C PRO A 204 48.22 18.28 92.85
N GLU A 205 48.00 19.59 93.04
CA GLU A 205 48.64 20.36 94.12
C GLU A 205 48.22 19.84 95.50
#